data_AF-A0AA37TRR3-F1
#
_entry.id   AF-A0AA37TRR3-F1
#
_cell.length_a   1.000
_cell.length_b   1.000
_cell.length_c   1.000
_cell.angle_alpha   90.00
_cell.angle_beta   90.00
_cell.angle_gamma   90.00
#
_symmetry.space_group_name_H-M   'P 1'
#
loop_
_entity.id
_entity.type
_entity.pdbx_description
1 polymer ?
#
loop_
_entity_poly.entity_id
_entity_poly.type
_entity_poly.pdbx_seq_one_letter_code
_entity_poly.pdbx_strand_id
1 'polypeptide(L)'
;MFPLRSHDGVLAARKQGRLMRQLEIENQLRDVVSRIVVQVELATSQGRTDINLALEDAFIPILKSVYNLPHLINLNRKQKNYPGIDLGDDHDRVAFQITSTTTLDKVKATVRQFMDRAYYNTFDELFILMLARKQASYSQASSTSC
;
A
#
# COMPACT_ATOMS: atom_id res chain seq x y z
N MET A 1 -7.18 -53.78 18.92
CA MET A 1 -8.34 -52.94 18.55
C MET A 1 -7.90 -51.48 18.64
N PHE A 2 -7.55 -50.87 17.51
CA PHE A 2 -7.11 -49.47 17.48
C PHE A 2 -8.33 -48.55 17.59
N PRO A 3 -8.32 -47.53 18.46
CA PRO A 3 -9.46 -46.65 18.59
C PRO A 3 -9.57 -45.77 17.33
N LEU A 4 -10.69 -45.88 16.63
CA LEU A 4 -11.06 -44.98 15.54
C LEU A 4 -11.19 -43.57 16.14
N ARG A 5 -10.21 -42.69 15.87
CA ARG A 5 -10.35 -41.25 16.13
C ARG A 5 -11.60 -40.77 15.38
N SER A 6 -12.55 -40.18 16.10
CA SER A 6 -13.78 -39.65 15.49
C SER A 6 -13.42 -38.64 14.39
N HIS A 7 -14.13 -38.71 13.27
CA HIS A 7 -13.92 -37.83 12.11
C HIS A 7 -13.98 -36.34 12.51
N ASP A 8 -14.79 -36.00 13.51
CA ASP A 8 -14.90 -34.67 14.10
C ASP A 8 -13.62 -34.19 14.79
N GLY A 9 -12.89 -35.09 15.47
CA GLY A 9 -11.61 -34.76 16.11
C GLY A 9 -10.51 -34.43 15.10
N VAL A 10 -10.53 -35.07 13.92
CA VAL A 10 -9.58 -34.79 12.83
C VAL A 10 -9.92 -33.46 12.15
N LEU A 11 -11.20 -33.15 11.97
CA LEU A 11 -11.65 -31.88 11.38
C LEU A 11 -11.34 -30.68 12.29
N ALA A 12 -11.57 -30.83 13.61
CA ALA A 12 -11.23 -29.81 14.61
C ALA A 12 -9.72 -29.53 14.65
N ALA A 13 -8.88 -30.57 14.67
CA ALA A 13 -7.42 -30.42 14.66
C ALA A 13 -6.91 -29.73 13.37
N ARG A 14 -7.49 -30.05 12.21
CA ARG A 14 -7.18 -29.37 10.93
C ARG A 14 -7.58 -27.89 10.95
N LYS A 15 -8.74 -27.57 11.51
CA LYS A 15 -9.21 -26.18 11.66
C LYS A 15 -8.31 -25.40 12.62
N GLN A 16 -7.92 -26.02 13.74
CA GLN A 16 -6.98 -25.45 14.72
C GLN A 16 -5.61 -25.17 14.09
N GLY A 17 -5.06 -26.13 13.34
CA GLY A 17 -3.78 -25.96 12.63
C GLY A 17 -3.83 -24.84 11.57
N ARG A 18 -4.94 -24.70 10.85
CA ARG A 18 -5.14 -23.59 9.89
C ARG A 18 -5.20 -22.23 10.60
N LEU A 19 -5.86 -22.16 11.76
CA LEU A 19 -5.92 -20.93 12.58
C LEU A 19 -4.54 -20.53 13.10
N MET A 20 -3.75 -21.49 13.60
CA MET A 20 -2.39 -21.23 14.10
C MET A 20 -1.47 -20.73 12.98
N ARG A 21 -1.54 -21.33 11.79
CA ARG A 21 -0.78 -20.87 10.62
C ARG A 21 -1.19 -19.46 10.19
N GLN A 22 -2.49 -19.16 10.22
CA GLN A 22 -2.99 -17.82 9.89
C GLN A 22 -2.44 -16.79 10.89
N LEU A 23 -2.48 -17.09 12.19
CA LEU A 23 -1.95 -16.22 13.23
C LEU A 23 -0.42 -16.02 13.12
N GLU A 24 0.33 -17.06 12.77
CA GLU A 24 1.77 -16.96 12.51
C GLU A 24 2.09 -16.02 11.36
N ILE A 25 1.34 -16.13 10.25
CA ILE A 25 1.49 -15.24 9.09
C ILE A 25 1.14 -13.79 9.48
N GLU A 26 0.04 -13.60 10.21
CA GLU A 26 -0.36 -12.27 10.69
C GLU A 26 0.70 -11.64 11.60
N ASN A 27 1.30 -12.41 12.52
CA ASN A 27 2.37 -11.93 13.39
C ASN A 27 3.64 -11.58 12.62
N GLN A 28 4.06 -12.44 11.67
CA GLN A 28 5.23 -12.18 10.82
C GLN A 28 5.02 -10.92 9.97
N LEU A 29 3.83 -10.77 9.37
CA LEU A 29 3.47 -9.58 8.61
C LEU A 29 3.51 -8.33 9.50
N ARG A 30 2.92 -8.41 10.70
CA ARG A 30 2.90 -7.30 11.65
C ARG A 30 4.31 -6.85 12.04
N ASP A 31 5.21 -7.80 12.31
CA ASP A 31 6.59 -7.50 12.66
C ASP A 31 7.37 -6.85 11.51
N VAL A 32 7.21 -7.36 10.29
CA VAL A 32 7.88 -6.81 9.10
C VAL A 32 7.36 -5.40 8.81
N VAL A 33 6.04 -5.22 8.75
CA VAL A 33 5.42 -3.92 8.51
C VAL A 33 5.81 -2.92 9.59
N SER A 34 5.81 -3.30 10.87
CA SER A 34 6.18 -2.38 11.96
C SER A 34 7.62 -1.87 11.82
N ARG A 35 8.58 -2.75 11.47
CA ARG A 35 9.97 -2.34 11.24
C ARG A 35 10.10 -1.40 10.06
N ILE A 36 9.39 -1.69 8.96
CA ILE A 36 9.35 -0.86 7.76
C ILE A 36 8.82 0.53 8.12
N VAL A 37 7.67 0.64 8.79
CA VAL A 37 7.08 1.93 9.18
C VAL A 37 8.06 2.76 10.03
N VAL A 38 8.69 2.16 11.04
CA VAL A 38 9.67 2.87 11.90
C VAL A 38 10.87 3.35 11.09
N GLN A 39 11.41 2.52 10.20
CA GLN A 39 12.53 2.92 9.35
C GLN A 39 12.16 4.08 8.43
N VAL A 40 10.94 4.06 7.87
CA VAL A 40 10.42 5.10 6.98
C VAL A 40 10.24 6.43 7.71
N GLU A 41 9.66 6.40 8.92
CA GLU A 41 9.53 7.58 9.78
C GLU A 41 10.91 8.18 10.11
N LEU A 42 11.88 7.33 10.47
CA LEU A 42 13.25 7.77 10.78
C LEU A 42 13.99 8.35 9.57
N ALA A 43 13.95 7.67 8.42
CA ALA A 43 14.62 8.15 7.21
C ALA A 43 13.98 9.44 6.67
N THR A 44 12.65 9.54 6.70
CA THR A 44 11.93 10.76 6.31
C THR A 44 12.32 11.95 7.20
N SER A 45 12.39 11.75 8.53
CA SER A 45 12.82 12.83 9.45
C SER A 45 14.28 13.25 9.26
N GLN A 46 15.12 12.38 8.70
CA GLN A 46 16.50 12.66 8.31
C GLN A 46 16.62 13.26 6.89
N GLY A 47 15.50 13.48 6.18
CA GLY A 47 15.50 13.97 4.80
C GLY A 47 15.96 12.92 3.76
N ARG A 48 16.06 11.65 4.13
CA ARG A 48 16.43 10.55 3.22
C ARG A 48 15.19 10.05 2.49
N THR A 49 15.12 10.32 1.19
CA THR A 49 14.00 9.91 0.32
C THR A 49 14.17 8.51 -0.27
N ASP A 50 15.36 7.91 -0.18
CA ASP A 50 15.70 6.59 -0.73
C ASP A 50 14.80 5.47 -0.19
N ILE A 51 14.29 5.63 1.04
CA ILE A 51 13.40 4.64 1.65
C ILE A 51 12.03 4.60 1.00
N ASN A 52 11.53 5.74 0.49
CA ASN A 52 10.23 5.78 -0.19
C ASN A 52 10.33 5.03 -1.52
N LEU A 53 11.45 5.15 -2.24
CA LEU A 53 11.71 4.32 -3.42
C LEU A 53 11.74 2.83 -3.10
N ALA A 54 12.39 2.44 -2.00
CA ALA A 54 12.43 1.03 -1.58
C ALA A 54 11.05 0.49 -1.20
N LEU A 55 10.20 1.33 -0.59
CA LEU A 55 8.82 1.00 -0.28
C LEU A 55 7.97 0.80 -1.52
N GLU A 56 8.14 1.63 -2.55
CA GLU A 56 7.38 1.51 -3.80
C GLU A 56 7.48 0.09 -4.36
N ASP A 57 8.70 -0.44 -4.49
CA ASP A 57 8.92 -1.81 -4.97
C ASP A 57 8.39 -2.88 -3.98
N ALA A 58 8.47 -2.62 -2.66
CA ALA A 58 7.97 -3.54 -1.64
C ALA A 58 6.43 -3.69 -1.67
N PHE A 59 5.70 -2.64 -2.04
CA PHE A 59 4.22 -2.67 -2.12
C PHE A 59 3.69 -3.34 -3.38
N ILE A 60 4.48 -3.44 -4.45
CA ILE A 60 4.07 -4.07 -5.71
C ILE A 60 3.45 -5.46 -5.49
N PRO A 61 4.13 -6.47 -4.90
CA PRO A 61 3.56 -7.81 -4.76
C PRO A 61 2.26 -7.84 -3.95
N ILE A 62 2.11 -6.95 -2.97
CA ILE A 62 0.90 -6.83 -2.15
C ILE A 62 -0.24 -6.26 -3.00
N LEU A 63 -0.02 -5.13 -3.67
CA LEU A 63 -1.03 -4.46 -4.47
C LEU A 63 -1.44 -5.30 -5.69
N LYS A 64 -0.50 -5.98 -6.33
CA LYS A 64 -0.79 -6.98 -7.38
C LYS A 64 -1.80 -8.02 -6.90
N SER A 65 -1.59 -8.54 -5.69
CA SER A 65 -2.46 -9.58 -5.14
C SER A 65 -3.81 -9.05 -4.67
N VAL A 66 -3.87 -7.85 -4.09
CA VAL A 66 -5.11 -7.29 -3.51
C VAL A 66 -6.03 -6.74 -4.59
N TYR A 67 -5.48 -6.09 -5.61
CA TYR A 67 -6.25 -5.45 -6.69
C TYR A 67 -6.26 -6.26 -8.00
N ASN A 68 -5.63 -7.44 -8.02
CA ASN A 68 -5.51 -8.29 -9.21
C ASN A 68 -4.88 -7.56 -10.42
N LEU A 69 -3.73 -6.91 -10.19
CA LEU A 69 -3.03 -6.09 -11.19
C LEU A 69 -1.71 -6.76 -11.63
N PRO A 70 -1.74 -7.78 -12.52
CA PRO A 70 -0.55 -8.57 -12.84
C PRO A 70 0.59 -7.77 -13.49
N HIS A 71 0.30 -6.64 -14.13
CA HIS A 71 1.27 -5.81 -14.84
C HIS A 71 1.71 -4.57 -14.06
N LEU A 72 1.26 -4.40 -12.81
CA LEU A 72 1.68 -3.30 -11.94
C LEU A 72 3.22 -3.23 -11.82
N ILE A 73 3.79 -2.08 -12.13
CA ILE A 73 5.23 -1.84 -12.09
C ILE A 73 5.55 -0.50 -11.44
N ASN A 74 6.79 -0.35 -10.96
CA ASN A 74 7.33 0.94 -10.57
C ASN A 74 7.59 1.79 -11.83
N LEU A 75 6.94 2.95 -11.92
CA LEU A 75 7.04 3.91 -13.02
C LEU A 75 8.37 4.64 -13.05
N ASN A 76 9.14 4.66 -11.94
CA ASN A 76 10.53 5.12 -11.95
C ASN A 76 11.41 4.33 -12.93
N ARG A 77 11.00 3.11 -13.33
CA ARG A 77 11.66 2.32 -14.38
C ARG A 77 11.43 2.89 -15.79
N LYS A 78 10.33 3.61 -16.01
CA LYS A 78 10.00 4.29 -17.28
C LYS A 78 10.67 5.68 -17.34
N GLN A 79 10.58 6.43 -16.25
CA GLN A 79 11.21 7.75 -16.11
C GLN A 79 11.61 7.96 -14.65
N LYS A 80 12.88 8.26 -14.41
CA LYS A 80 13.38 8.57 -13.06
C LYS A 80 12.60 9.74 -12.44
N ASN A 81 12.20 9.58 -11.18
CA ASN A 81 11.34 10.49 -10.45
C ASN A 81 10.03 10.72 -11.21
N TYR A 82 9.33 9.62 -11.53
CA TYR A 82 8.10 9.66 -12.31
C TYR A 82 7.11 10.64 -11.64
N PRO A 83 6.60 11.63 -12.38
CA PRO A 83 6.02 12.77 -11.71
C PRO A 83 4.59 12.48 -11.24
N GLY A 84 4.39 12.33 -9.92
CA GLY A 84 3.09 12.44 -9.24
C GLY A 84 2.31 11.14 -9.10
N ILE A 85 2.83 10.04 -9.65
CA ILE A 85 2.40 8.66 -9.42
C ILE A 85 3.65 7.78 -9.40
N ASP A 86 3.66 6.73 -8.60
CA ASP A 86 4.84 5.87 -8.43
C ASP A 86 4.65 4.51 -9.09
N LEU A 87 3.45 3.94 -9.01
CA LEU A 87 3.14 2.64 -9.62
C LEU A 87 2.03 2.79 -10.66
N GLY A 88 2.08 1.96 -11.70
CA GLY A 88 1.05 1.92 -12.72
C GLY A 88 0.92 0.55 -13.37
N ASP A 89 -0.32 0.16 -13.64
CA ASP A 89 -0.71 -0.93 -14.52
C ASP A 89 -1.49 -0.30 -15.67
N ASP A 90 -0.88 -0.21 -16.85
CA ASP A 90 -1.50 0.40 -18.03
C ASP A 90 -2.46 -0.56 -18.77
N HIS A 91 -2.41 -1.85 -18.44
CA HIS A 91 -3.34 -2.85 -18.97
C HIS A 91 -4.69 -2.75 -18.26
N ASP A 92 -4.65 -2.79 -16.92
CA ASP A 92 -5.83 -2.64 -16.06
C ASP A 92 -6.16 -1.16 -15.78
N ARG A 93 -5.34 -0.23 -16.29
CA ARG A 93 -5.53 1.23 -16.25
C ARG A 93 -5.65 1.77 -14.82
N VAL A 94 -4.83 1.27 -13.89
CA VAL A 94 -4.79 1.71 -12.49
C VAL A 94 -3.43 2.32 -12.15
N ALA A 95 -3.43 3.45 -11.44
CA ALA A 95 -2.23 4.10 -10.91
C ALA A 95 -2.27 4.24 -9.38
N PHE A 96 -1.08 4.20 -8.75
CA PHE A 96 -0.91 4.45 -7.33
C PHE A 96 0.13 5.56 -7.11
N GLN A 97 -0.20 6.51 -6.25
CA GLN A 97 0.79 7.31 -5.54
C GLN A 97 0.95 6.74 -4.13
N ILE A 98 2.18 6.45 -3.74
CA ILE A 98 2.61 6.02 -2.42
C ILE A 98 3.23 7.23 -1.71
N THR A 99 2.77 7.55 -0.51
CA THR A 99 3.30 8.72 0.21
C THR A 99 3.24 8.57 1.71
N SER A 100 4.25 9.10 2.41
CA SER A 100 4.26 9.20 3.88
C SER A 100 3.62 10.50 4.38
N THR A 101 3.13 11.37 3.50
CA THR A 101 2.51 12.65 3.86
C THR A 101 0.99 12.56 3.74
N THR A 102 0.29 12.83 4.84
CA THR A 102 -1.17 12.67 4.95
C THR A 102 -1.97 13.97 4.80
N THR A 103 -1.33 15.05 4.37
CA THR A 103 -1.97 16.37 4.26
C THR A 103 -2.91 16.46 3.06
N LEU A 104 -4.00 17.21 3.22
CA LEU A 104 -4.95 17.45 2.13
C LEU A 104 -4.28 18.15 0.93
N ASP A 105 -3.30 19.02 1.18
CA ASP A 105 -2.55 19.70 0.12
C ASP A 105 -1.75 18.71 -0.72
N LYS A 106 -1.19 17.65 -0.11
CA LYS A 106 -0.51 16.59 -0.85
C LYS A 106 -1.47 15.82 -1.74
N VAL A 107 -2.68 15.52 -1.24
CA VAL A 107 -3.73 14.86 -2.04
C VAL A 107 -4.13 15.74 -3.22
N LYS A 108 -4.44 17.03 -2.97
CA LYS A 108 -4.80 18.00 -4.03
C LYS A 108 -3.69 18.16 -5.07
N ALA A 109 -2.43 18.25 -4.63
CA ALA A 109 -1.29 18.35 -5.53
C ALA A 109 -1.15 17.11 -6.42
N THR A 110 -1.33 15.91 -5.84
CA THR A 110 -1.28 14.64 -6.59
C THR A 110 -2.36 14.59 -7.66
N VAL A 111 -3.60 14.94 -7.32
CA VAL A 111 -4.73 14.97 -8.28
C VAL A 111 -4.50 16.01 -9.37
N ARG A 112 -4.05 17.23 -9.04
CA ARG A 112 -3.72 18.25 -10.05
C ARG A 112 -2.66 17.76 -11.02
N GLN A 113 -1.58 17.19 -10.48
CA GLN A 113 -0.50 16.67 -11.30
C GLN A 113 -0.94 15.52 -12.22
N PHE A 114 -1.87 14.68 -11.75
CA PHE A 114 -2.49 13.64 -12.57
C PHE A 114 -3.31 14.22 -13.74
N MET A 115 -4.05 15.29 -13.49
CA MET A 115 -4.85 15.99 -14.52
C MET A 115 -3.98 16.77 -15.50
N ASP A 116 -3.04 17.58 -15.00
CA ASP A 116 -2.16 18.44 -15.79
C ASP A 116 -1.29 17.64 -16.77
N ARG A 117 -0.96 16.39 -16.40
CA ARG A 117 -0.18 15.47 -17.24
C ARG A 117 -1.03 14.55 -18.10
N ALA A 118 -2.35 14.73 -18.06
CA ALA A 118 -3.31 13.93 -18.78
C ALA A 118 -3.17 12.42 -18.56
N TYR A 119 -2.79 12.01 -17.33
CA TYR A 119 -2.66 10.59 -16.98
C TYR A 119 -3.99 9.84 -17.06
N TYR A 120 -5.12 10.55 -17.00
CA TYR A 120 -6.45 10.01 -17.23
C TYR A 120 -6.63 9.35 -18.62
N ASN A 121 -5.78 9.65 -19.59
CA ASN A 121 -5.80 8.95 -20.89
C ASN A 121 -5.31 7.50 -20.76
N THR A 122 -4.41 7.24 -19.81
CA THR A 122 -3.78 5.93 -19.58
C THR A 122 -4.41 5.17 -18.43
N PHE A 123 -4.81 5.88 -17.37
CA PHE A 123 -5.30 5.29 -16.13
C PHE A 123 -6.69 5.85 -15.80
N ASP A 124 -7.65 4.97 -15.55
CA ASP A 124 -9.03 5.34 -15.18
C ASP A 124 -9.14 5.55 -13.66
N GLU A 125 -8.30 4.87 -12.88
CA GLU A 125 -8.31 4.93 -11.42
C GLU A 125 -6.96 5.42 -10.84
N LEU A 126 -7.04 6.32 -9.86
CA LEU A 126 -5.90 6.79 -9.06
C LEU A 126 -6.13 6.47 -7.58
N PHE A 127 -5.28 5.62 -7.02
CA PHE A 127 -5.20 5.38 -5.59
C PHE A 127 -4.08 6.19 -4.96
N ILE A 128 -4.33 6.80 -3.80
CA ILE A 128 -3.30 7.47 -2.99
C ILE A 128 -3.12 6.69 -1.70
N LEU A 129 -2.05 5.88 -1.64
CA LEU A 129 -1.69 5.07 -0.50
C LEU A 129 -0.84 5.88 0.48
N MET A 130 -1.41 6.19 1.65
CA MET A 130 -0.73 6.93 2.70
C MET A 130 -0.10 5.99 3.73
N LEU A 131 1.22 6.06 3.90
CA LEU A 131 2.04 5.16 4.73
C LEU A 131 2.38 5.72 6.13
N ALA A 132 1.78 6.84 6.52
CA ALA A 132 1.92 7.39 7.86
C ALA A 132 0.71 7.07 8.73
N ARG A 133 0.89 7.12 10.06
CA ARG A 133 -0.23 7.04 10.99
C ARG A 133 -1.28 8.07 10.61
N LYS A 134 -2.55 7.65 10.59
CA LYS A 134 -3.70 8.52 10.41
C LYS A 134 -3.61 9.69 11.39
N GLN A 135 -3.59 10.92 10.87
CA GLN A 135 -3.67 12.11 11.72
C GLN A 135 -5.02 12.11 12.47
N ALA A 136 -5.00 12.46 13.75
CA ALA A 136 -6.15 12.34 14.65
C ALA A 136 -7.34 13.23 14.28
N SER A 137 -7.17 14.24 13.43
CA SER A 137 -8.28 15.06 12.92
C SER A 137 -7.89 15.79 11.64
N TYR A 138 -8.82 15.86 10.68
CA TYR A 138 -8.83 16.95 9.70
C TYR A 138 -9.55 18.12 10.36
N SER A 139 -8.85 19.20 10.66
CA SER A 139 -9.52 20.47 10.93
C SER A 139 -10.16 20.93 9.62
N GLN A 140 -11.49 20.84 9.55
CA GLN A 140 -12.30 21.48 8.52
C GLN A 140 -12.10 23.00 8.60
N ALA A 141 -11.09 23.50 7.90
CA ALA A 141 -10.92 24.93 7.68
C ALA A 141 -10.60 25.14 6.20
N SER A 142 -11.61 25.00 5.35
CA SER A 142 -11.64 25.68 4.05
C SER A 142 -13.06 25.72 3.50
N SER A 143 -13.87 26.59 4.08
CA SER A 143 -15.03 27.16 3.40
C SER A 143 -15.23 28.59 3.89
N THR A 144 -14.42 29.50 3.36
CA THR A 144 -14.84 30.88 3.18
C THR A 144 -14.28 31.36 1.85
N SER A 145 -15.15 31.40 0.85
CA SER A 145 -14.98 32.23 -0.33
C SER A 145 -14.69 33.68 0.08
N CYS A 146 -13.73 34.30 -0.61
CA CYS A 146 -13.83 35.67 -1.07
C CYS A 146 -13.18 35.71 -2.44
#